data_AF-A0A6L9MFG7-F1
#
_entry.id   AF-A0A6L9MFG7-F1
#
_cell.length_a   1.000
_cell.length_b   1.000
_cell.length_c   1.000
_cell.angle_alpha   90.00
_cell.angle_beta   90.00
_cell.angle_gamma   90.00
#
_symmetry.space_group_name_H-M   'P 1'
#
loop_
_entity.id
_entity.type
_entity.pdbx_description
1 polymer ?
#
loop_
_entity_poly.entity_id
_entity_poly.type
_entity_poly.pdbx_seq_one_letter_code
_entity_poly.pdbx_strand_id
1 'polypeptide(L)' 'MTITNTIRGLFRSNHRRDVVRDYLDQSISLADLERRQREIDSGRFRAKNYPF' A
#
# COMPACT_ATOMS: atom_id res chain seq x y z
N MET A 1 19.82 -18.66 10.74
CA MET A 1 19.46 -18.06 9.42
C MET A 1 18.36 -17.02 9.63
N THR A 2 18.69 -15.79 10.05
CA THR A 2 17.68 -14.84 10.57
C THR A 2 17.71 -13.46 9.88
N ILE A 3 18.78 -13.15 9.14
CA ILE A 3 18.97 -11.83 8.51
C ILE A 3 18.11 -11.67 7.24
N THR A 4 17.86 -12.75 6.52
CA THR A 4 17.14 -12.73 5.23
C THR A 4 15.65 -12.37 5.35
N ASN A 5 14.99 -12.72 6.46
CA ASN A 5 13.57 -12.42 6.67
C ASN A 5 13.32 -10.95 7.00
N THR A 6 14.21 -10.32 7.78
CA THR A 6 14.08 -8.90 8.16
C THR A 6 14.24 -7.99 6.93
N ILE A 7 15.21 -8.32 6.07
CA ILE A 7 15.47 -7.58 4.83
C ILE A 7 14.25 -7.65 3.89
N ARG A 8 13.65 -8.83 3.74
CA ARG A 8 12.47 -9.03 2.88
C ARG A 8 11.24 -8.23 3.36
N GLY A 9 11.08 -8.08 4.68
CA GLY A 9 10.01 -7.27 5.29
C GLY A 9 10.14 -5.77 5.01
N LEU A 10 11.37 -5.24 5.00
CA LEU A 10 11.65 -3.84 4.70
C LEU A 10 11.36 -3.51 3.23
N PHE A 11 11.79 -4.36 2.30
CA PHE A 11 11.50 -4.17 0.86
C PHE A 11 10.00 -4.22 0.54
N ARG A 12 9.24 -5.12 1.17
CA ARG A 12 7.79 -5.20 1.00
C ARG A 12 7.06 -3.96 1.52
N SER A 13 7.62 -3.32 2.55
CA SER A 13 7.05 -2.12 3.16
C SER A 13 7.27 -0.89 2.29
N ASN A 14 8.43 -0.76 1.64
CA ASN A 14 8.68 0.28 0.64
C ASN A 14 7.79 0.13 -0.59
N HIS A 15 7.69 -1.09 -1.15
CA HIS A 15 6.87 -1.31 -2.35
C HIS A 15 5.38 -0.95 -2.13
N ARG A 16 4.81 -1.21 -0.94
CA ARG A 16 3.44 -0.78 -0.63
C ARG A 16 3.28 0.74 -0.60
N ARG A 17 4.29 1.48 -0.11
CA ARG A 17 4.24 2.94 -0.07
C ARG A 17 4.31 3.52 -1.47
N ASP A 18 5.15 2.96 -2.34
CA ASP A 18 5.28 3.39 -3.73
C ASP A 18 3.97 3.18 -4.49
N VAL A 19 3.36 1.99 -4.37
CA VAL A 19 2.07 1.69 -5.03
C VAL A 19 0.93 2.59 -4.54
N VAL A 20 0.89 2.91 -3.23
CA VAL A 20 -0.10 3.84 -2.67
C VAL A 20 0.09 5.25 -3.24
N ARG A 21 1.34 5.69 -3.37
CA ARG A 21 1.68 7.01 -3.90
C ARG A 21 1.34 7.12 -5.38
N ASP A 22 1.74 6.14 -6.19
CA ASP A 22 1.39 6.07 -7.61
C ASP A 22 -0.13 6.08 -7.82
N TYR A 23 -0.87 5.40 -6.93
CA TYR A 23 -2.32 5.36 -6.98
C TYR A 23 -2.97 6.71 -6.65
N LEU A 24 -2.40 7.50 -5.73
CA LEU A 24 -2.84 8.87 -5.43
C LEU A 24 -2.45 9.84 -6.55
N ASP A 25 -1.26 9.71 -7.12
CA ASP A 25 -0.75 10.55 -8.21
C ASP A 25 -1.55 10.41 -9.52
N GLN A 26 -2.22 9.27 -9.70
CA GLN A 26 -3.17 9.07 -10.81
C GLN A 26 -4.49 9.83 -10.64
N SER A 27 -4.69 10.60 -9.56
CA SER A 27 -5.89 11.40 -9.38
C SER A 27 -5.92 12.62 -10.31
N ILE A 28 -7.09 12.87 -10.90
CA ILE A 28 -7.27 13.94 -11.90
C ILE A 28 -7.84 15.22 -11.24
N SER A 29 -8.36 15.11 -10.01
CA SER A 29 -8.91 16.22 -9.23
C SER A 29 -8.82 15.96 -7.73
N LEU A 30 -9.01 17.00 -6.92
CA LEU A 30 -9.06 16.90 -5.45
C LEU A 30 -10.15 15.93 -4.96
N ALA A 31 -11.33 15.95 -5.58
CA ALA A 31 -12.42 15.05 -5.21
C ALA A 31 -12.08 13.57 -5.50
N ASP A 32 -11.35 13.31 -6.60
CA ASP A 32 -10.83 11.98 -6.89
C ASP A 32 -9.76 11.58 -5.87
N LEU A 33 -8.81 12.48 -5.56
CA LEU A 33 -7.77 12.24 -4.55
C LEU A 33 -8.37 11.85 -3.19
N GLU A 34 -9.39 12.58 -2.72
CA GLU A 34 -10.09 12.28 -1.45
C GLU A 34 -10.81 10.93 -1.49
N ARG A 35 -11.42 10.58 -2.62
CA ARG A 35 -12.06 9.28 -2.80
C ARG A 35 -11.01 8.17 -2.73
N ARG A 36 -9.89 8.32 -3.44
CA ARG A 36 -8.79 7.36 -3.45
C ARG A 36 -8.16 7.20 -2.07
N GLN A 37 -8.02 8.29 -1.32
CA GLN A 37 -7.57 8.25 0.06
C GLN A 37 -8.52 7.44 0.95
N ARG A 38 -9.83 7.66 0.83
CA ARG A 38 -10.83 6.85 1.54
C ARG A 38 -10.77 5.36 1.18
N GLU A 39 -10.46 5.02 -0.06
CA GLU A 39 -10.27 3.63 -0.49
C GLU A 39 -8.99 3.01 0.12
N ILE A 40 -7.91 3.79 0.25
CA ILE A 40 -6.71 3.35 0.96
C ILE A 40 -7.04 3.10 2.42
N ASP A 41 -7.74 4.03 3.07
CA ASP A 41 -8.11 3.97 4.49
C ASP A 41 -9.06 2.80 4.78
N SER A 42 -9.97 2.47 3.85
CA SER A 42 -10.84 1.29 3.94
C SER A 42 -10.09 -0.03 3.76
N GLY A 43 -8.81 0.03 3.41
CA GLY A 43 -7.92 -1.12 3.36
C GLY A 43 -7.72 -1.70 1.96
N ARG A 44 -7.95 -0.94 0.89
CA ARG A 44 -7.73 -1.38 -0.52
C ARG A 44 -6.37 -2.06 -0.74
N PHE A 45 -5.32 -1.59 -0.07
CA PHE A 45 -3.97 -2.16 -0.20
C PHE A 45 -3.58 -3.10 0.94
N ARG A 46 -4.48 -3.38 1.88
CA ARG A 46 -4.19 -4.27 3.01
C ARG A 46 -4.05 -5.69 2.46
N ALA A 47 -2.90 -6.31 2.71
CA ALA A 47 -2.70 -7.70 2.30
C ALA A 47 -3.80 -8.53 2.96
N LYS A 48 -4.59 -9.22 2.13
CA LYS A 48 -5.63 -10.14 2.58
C LYS A 48 -4.92 -11.36 3.17
N ASN A 49 -4.45 -11.22 4.40
CA ASN A 49 -3.91 -12.33 5.17
C ASN A 49 -5.10 -13.22 5.50
N TYR A 50 -5.39 -14.19 4.61
CA TYR A 50 -6.24 -15.33 4.95
C TYR A 50 -5.40 -16.26 5.85
N PRO A 51 -5.75 -16.42 7.14
CA PRO A 51 -5.27 -17.55 7.90
C PRO A 51 -6.22 -18.72 7.57
N PHE A 52 -5.77 -19.65 6.74
CA PHE A 52 -6.33 -21.01 6.76
C PHE A 52 -5.49 -21.85 7.72
#